data_AF-A0A353R9N2-F1
#
_entry.id   AF-A0A353R9N2-F1
#
_cell.length_a   1.000
_cell.length_b   1.000
_cell.length_c   1.000
_cell.angle_alpha   90.00
_cell.angle_beta   90.00
_cell.angle_gamma   90.00
#
_symmetry.space_group_name_H-M   'P 1'
#
loop_
_entity.id
_entity.type
_entity.pdbx_description
1 polymer ?
#
loop_
_entity_poly.entity_id
_entity_poly.type
_entity_poly.pdbx_seq_one_letter_code
_entity_poly.pdbx_strand_id
1 'polypeptide(L)'
;MRIDIISVLPELLESPFSHSIVKRARERSLVEIVTHDLRLYGKGKYRQVDDYSYGGDAGMVLMIEPIFRLMEDLKKERSYDEIIYTTPDGLPFNQKEANRISCLQNIMILCGHYKGVDQRIRDHLVTRELSVGDYVLSGGELAAAVIADAVVRLLPGALSDQTSALTDSFQDGLLAPP
;
A
#
# COMPACT_ATOMS: atom_id res chain seq x y z
N MET A 1 -14.95 -0.14 -1.20
CA MET A 1 -13.65 0.33 -0.66
C MET A 1 -12.79 0.84 -1.80
N ARG A 2 -12.01 1.92 -1.58
CA ARG A 2 -11.02 2.46 -2.53
C ARG A 2 -9.61 2.24 -1.98
N ILE A 3 -8.70 1.73 -2.80
CA ILE A 3 -7.27 1.58 -2.49
C ILE A 3 -6.47 2.29 -3.59
N ASP A 4 -5.85 3.41 -3.24
CA ASP A 4 -4.93 4.13 -4.12
C ASP A 4 -3.48 3.77 -3.76
N ILE A 5 -2.73 3.21 -4.71
CA ILE A 5 -1.34 2.77 -4.48
C ILE A 5 -0.40 3.65 -5.28
N ILE A 6 0.49 4.37 -4.59
CA ILE A 6 1.48 5.25 -5.18
C ILE A 6 2.80 4.49 -5.29
N SER A 7 3.32 4.35 -6.51
CA SER A 7 4.56 3.61 -6.76
C SER A 7 5.35 4.24 -7.92
N VAL A 8 6.67 4.00 -7.93
CA VAL A 8 7.56 4.32 -9.06
C VAL A 8 7.56 3.23 -10.14
N LEU A 9 6.99 2.06 -9.86
CA LEU A 9 6.92 0.86 -10.71
C LEU A 9 5.52 0.20 -10.59
N PRO A 10 4.44 0.90 -10.97
CA PRO A 10 3.08 0.39 -10.84
C PRO A 10 2.83 -0.91 -11.63
N GLU A 11 3.63 -1.19 -12.66
CA GLU A 11 3.50 -2.40 -13.48
C GLU A 11 3.73 -3.69 -12.67
N LEU A 12 4.48 -3.63 -11.56
CA LEU A 12 4.67 -4.78 -10.66
C LEU A 12 3.36 -5.22 -9.99
N LEU A 13 2.37 -4.33 -9.92
CA LEU A 13 1.09 -4.55 -9.24
C LEU A 13 -0.01 -5.05 -10.18
N GLU A 14 0.23 -5.04 -11.49
CA GLU A 14 -0.77 -5.45 -12.48
C GLU A 14 -1.18 -6.92 -12.29
N SER A 15 -0.20 -7.83 -12.20
CA SER A 15 -0.47 -9.27 -12.08
C SER A 15 -1.16 -9.64 -10.75
N PRO A 16 -0.69 -9.20 -9.56
CA PRO A 16 -1.37 -9.47 -8.29
C PRO A 16 -2.85 -9.09 -8.28
N PHE A 17 -3.23 -7.97 -8.92
CA PHE A 17 -4.60 -7.48 -8.92
C PHE A 17 -5.46 -7.96 -10.09
N SER A 18 -4.89 -8.80 -10.96
CA SER A 18 -5.56 -9.33 -12.16
C SER A 18 -5.96 -10.80 -12.02
N HIS A 19 -5.78 -11.41 -10.84
CA HIS A 19 -6.06 -12.82 -10.61
C HIS A 19 -6.85 -13.07 -9.31
N SER A 20 -7.41 -14.28 -9.20
CA SER A 20 -8.01 -14.83 -7.98
C SER A 20 -9.09 -13.93 -7.33
N ILE A 21 -9.12 -13.87 -5.99
CA ILE A 21 -10.10 -13.15 -5.16
C ILE A 21 -10.11 -11.67 -5.48
N VAL A 22 -8.94 -11.03 -5.61
CA VAL A 22 -8.84 -9.59 -5.90
C VAL A 22 -9.49 -9.25 -7.24
N LYS A 23 -9.23 -10.03 -8.30
CA LYS A 23 -9.91 -9.86 -9.59
C LYS A 23 -11.42 -9.91 -9.45
N ARG A 24 -11.94 -10.97 -8.81
CA ARG A 24 -13.39 -11.15 -8.62
C ARG A 24 -14.01 -10.02 -7.80
N ALA A 25 -13.31 -9.54 -6.77
CA ALA A 25 -13.77 -8.43 -5.94
C ALA A 25 -13.86 -7.12 -6.74
N ARG A 26 -12.90 -6.87 -7.64
CA ARG A 26 -12.93 -5.72 -8.57
C ARG A 26 -14.06 -5.84 -9.59
N GLU A 27 -14.22 -7.00 -10.23
CA GLU A 27 -15.31 -7.26 -11.20
C GLU A 27 -16.70 -7.11 -10.58
N ARG A 28 -16.84 -7.44 -9.29
CA ARG A 28 -18.06 -7.25 -8.49
C ARG A 28 -18.17 -5.85 -7.87
N SER A 29 -17.25 -4.94 -8.17
CA SER A 29 -17.21 -3.57 -7.63
C SER A 29 -17.19 -3.48 -6.10
N LEU A 30 -16.64 -4.49 -5.41
CA LEU A 30 -16.48 -4.48 -3.95
C LEU A 30 -15.30 -3.59 -3.53
N VAL A 31 -14.26 -3.59 -4.35
CA VAL A 31 -13.06 -2.77 -4.19
C VAL A 31 -12.68 -2.15 -5.52
N GLU A 32 -12.25 -0.89 -5.47
CA GLU A 32 -11.59 -0.21 -6.57
C GLU A 32 -10.12 -0.02 -6.18
N ILE A 33 -9.21 -0.65 -6.93
CA ILE A 33 -7.77 -0.52 -6.73
C ILE A 33 -7.19 0.25 -7.91
N VAL A 34 -6.51 1.36 -7.62
CA VAL A 34 -5.87 2.21 -8.63
C VAL A 34 -4.43 2.45 -8.27
N THR A 35 -3.55 2.13 -9.21
CA THR A 35 -2.11 2.34 -9.11
C THR A 35 -1.73 3.65 -9.79
N HIS A 36 -0.97 4.50 -9.09
CA HIS A 36 -0.53 5.80 -9.57
C HIS A 36 0.98 5.78 -9.79
N ASP A 37 1.39 6.10 -11.01
CA ASP A 37 2.81 6.26 -11.36
C ASP A 37 3.34 7.60 -10.81
N LEU A 38 4.18 7.52 -9.78
CA LEU A 38 4.82 8.68 -9.16
C LEU A 38 5.70 9.44 -10.16
N ARG A 39 6.26 8.77 -11.18
CA ARG A 39 7.11 9.41 -12.19
C ARG A 39 6.35 10.46 -13.00
N LEU A 40 5.03 10.37 -13.12
CA LEU A 40 4.22 11.40 -13.77
C LEU A 40 4.31 12.77 -13.06
N TYR A 41 4.66 12.76 -11.78
CA TYR A 41 4.85 13.96 -10.95
C TYR A 41 6.33 14.32 -10.75
N GLY A 42 7.24 13.59 -11.41
CA GLY A 42 8.67 13.81 -11.34
C GLY A 42 9.13 15.10 -12.02
N LYS A 43 10.30 15.60 -11.63
CA LYS A 43 10.88 16.85 -12.12
C LYS A 43 11.57 16.69 -13.47
N GLY A 44 11.46 17.73 -14.29
CA GLY A 44 12.20 17.89 -15.54
C GLY A 44 11.82 16.87 -16.61
N LYS A 45 12.61 16.84 -17.70
CA LYS A 45 12.37 15.98 -18.86
C LYS A 45 12.44 14.48 -18.54
N TYR A 46 13.25 14.11 -17.55
CA TYR A 46 13.49 12.72 -17.16
C TYR A 46 12.53 12.21 -16.08
N ARG A 47 11.57 13.02 -15.63
CA ARG A 47 10.59 12.62 -14.60
C ARG A 47 11.29 12.11 -13.32
N GLN A 48 12.31 12.84 -12.88
CA GLN A 48 13.10 12.46 -11.70
C GLN A 48 12.23 12.52 -10.44
N VAL A 49 12.25 11.45 -9.65
CA VAL A 49 11.45 11.32 -8.40
C VAL A 49 12.31 11.14 -7.16
N ASP A 50 13.62 10.97 -7.34
CA ASP A 50 14.60 10.69 -6.30
C ASP A 50 15.78 11.67 -6.37
N ASP A 51 16.45 11.87 -5.24
CA ASP A 51 17.67 12.67 -5.12
C ASP A 51 18.60 12.07 -4.07
N TYR A 52 19.83 12.57 -4.00
CA TYR A 52 20.82 12.14 -3.02
C TYR A 52 20.34 12.42 -1.59
N SER A 53 20.66 11.49 -0.69
CA SER A 53 20.44 11.70 0.74
C SER A 53 21.38 12.79 1.29
N TYR A 54 20.84 13.73 2.07
CA TYR A 54 21.67 14.62 2.86
C TYR A 54 22.38 13.80 3.94
N GLY A 55 23.71 13.95 4.07
CA GLY A 55 24.53 13.16 4.99
C GLY A 55 25.62 12.34 4.29
N GLY A 56 25.54 12.16 2.98
CA GLY A 56 26.63 11.61 2.15
C GLY A 56 26.64 10.09 2.00
N ASP A 57 25.64 9.38 2.53
CA ASP A 57 25.52 7.95 2.36
C ASP A 57 25.11 7.57 0.92
N ALA A 58 25.58 6.41 0.47
CA ALA A 58 25.26 5.89 -0.84
C ALA A 58 23.77 5.51 -0.96
N GLY A 59 23.13 5.98 -2.02
CA GLY A 59 21.74 5.69 -2.36
C GLY A 59 20.92 6.96 -2.59
N MET A 60 19.70 6.76 -3.08
CA MET A 60 18.77 7.84 -3.38
C MET A 60 17.56 7.75 -2.44
N VAL A 61 16.91 8.89 -2.21
CA VAL A 61 15.70 9.03 -1.40
C VAL A 61 14.62 9.67 -2.28
N LEU A 62 13.38 9.17 -2.16
CA LEU A 62 12.27 9.76 -2.88
C LEU A 62 12.02 11.21 -2.42
N MET A 63 11.94 12.11 -3.39
CA MET A 63 11.71 13.54 -3.17
C MET A 63 10.29 13.81 -2.64
N ILE A 64 10.18 14.87 -1.85
CA ILE A 64 8.90 15.34 -1.29
C ILE A 64 7.93 15.77 -2.38
N GLU A 65 8.38 16.60 -3.32
CA GLU A 65 7.48 17.33 -4.22
C GLU A 65 6.61 16.42 -5.10
N PRO A 66 7.15 15.38 -5.77
CA PRO A 66 6.32 14.45 -6.53
C PRO A 66 5.26 13.75 -5.67
N ILE A 67 5.66 13.27 -4.48
CA ILE A 67 4.76 12.56 -3.57
C ILE A 67 3.65 13.51 -3.09
N PHE A 68 4.04 14.69 -2.59
CA PHE A 68 3.11 15.68 -2.06
C PHE A 68 2.09 16.10 -3.12
N ARG A 69 2.53 16.44 -4.34
CA ARG A 69 1.62 16.86 -5.41
C ARG A 69 0.60 15.77 -5.76
N LEU A 70 1.06 14.53 -5.93
CA LEU A 70 0.19 13.41 -6.24
C LEU A 70 -0.82 13.17 -5.11
N MET A 71 -0.37 13.13 -3.85
CA MET A 71 -1.25 12.96 -2.70
C MET A 71 -2.28 14.08 -2.58
N GLU A 72 -1.89 15.34 -2.84
CA GLU A 72 -2.81 16.48 -2.81
C GLU A 72 -3.86 16.42 -3.92
N ASP A 73 -3.50 15.97 -5.12
CA ASP A 73 -4.47 15.80 -6.20
C ASP A 73 -5.49 14.70 -5.86
N LEU A 74 -5.05 13.58 -5.31
CA LEU A 74 -5.95 12.52 -4.83
C LEU A 74 -6.86 13.00 -3.69
N LYS A 75 -6.34 13.79 -2.75
CA LYS A 75 -7.11 14.35 -1.64
C LYS A 75 -8.19 15.35 -2.08
N LYS A 76 -8.06 15.97 -3.26
CA LYS A 76 -9.13 16.81 -3.84
C LYS A 76 -10.30 15.98 -4.33
N GLU A 77 -10.05 14.74 -4.74
CA GLU A 77 -11.10 13.84 -5.23
C GLU A 77 -11.87 13.16 -4.10
N ARG A 78 -11.21 12.85 -2.98
CA ARG A 78 -11.80 12.14 -1.84
C ARG A 78 -11.02 12.34 -0.54
N SER A 79 -11.70 12.14 0.59
CA SER A 79 -11.06 12.00 1.90
C SER A 79 -10.48 10.60 2.07
N TYR A 80 -9.30 10.50 2.67
CA TYR A 80 -8.65 9.24 3.01
C TYR A 80 -8.70 8.99 4.52
N ASP A 81 -9.07 7.77 4.89
CA ASP A 81 -9.09 7.33 6.29
C ASP A 81 -7.67 7.05 6.80
N GLU A 82 -6.82 6.51 5.94
CA GLU A 82 -5.45 6.12 6.27
C GLU A 82 -4.51 6.33 5.07
N ILE A 83 -3.33 6.90 5.35
CA ILE A 83 -2.20 6.99 4.41
C ILE A 83 -1.09 6.10 4.97
N ILE A 84 -0.93 4.94 4.36
CA ILE A 84 -0.03 3.87 4.79
C ILE A 84 1.28 3.99 4.00
N TYR A 85 2.41 4.04 4.70
CA TYR A 85 3.74 3.91 4.10
C TYR A 85 4.27 2.49 4.35
N THR A 86 4.68 1.80 3.29
CA THR A 86 5.31 0.48 3.42
C THR A 86 6.81 0.63 3.66
N THR A 87 7.26 0.17 4.82
CA THR A 87 8.64 0.33 5.28
C THR A 87 9.01 -0.75 6.30
N PRO A 88 10.25 -1.29 6.29
CA PRO A 88 10.64 -2.37 7.18
C PRO A 88 10.70 -1.97 8.66
N ASP A 89 10.88 -0.67 8.96
CA ASP A 89 10.88 -0.10 10.32
C ASP A 89 9.47 0.26 10.83
N GLY A 90 8.42 -0.07 10.07
CA GLY A 90 7.03 0.14 10.44
C GLY A 90 6.49 -0.92 11.40
N LEU A 91 5.23 -0.74 11.83
CA LEU A 91 4.54 -1.73 12.64
C LEU A 91 4.34 -3.04 11.85
N PRO A 92 4.58 -4.23 12.46
CA PRO A 92 4.34 -5.50 11.78
C PRO A 92 2.87 -5.66 11.37
N PHE A 93 2.63 -5.85 10.07
CA PHE A 93 1.33 -6.15 9.50
C PHE A 93 0.89 -7.55 9.89
N ASN A 94 -0.33 -7.66 10.41
CA ASN A 94 -0.90 -8.91 10.88
C ASN A 94 -2.41 -8.94 10.62
N GLN A 95 -3.05 -10.08 10.93
CA GLN A 95 -4.48 -10.27 10.66
C GLN A 95 -5.39 -9.25 11.38
N LYS A 96 -4.99 -8.76 12.56
CA LYS A 96 -5.74 -7.72 13.29
C LYS A 96 -5.69 -6.38 12.55
N GLU A 97 -4.53 -5.99 12.01
CA GLU A 97 -4.43 -4.79 11.17
C GLU A 97 -5.19 -4.97 9.86
N ALA A 98 -5.16 -6.15 9.23
CA ALA A 98 -5.97 -6.43 8.04
C ALA A 98 -7.48 -6.25 8.32
N ASN A 99 -7.97 -6.79 9.45
CA ASN A 99 -9.36 -6.61 9.91
C ASN A 99 -9.71 -5.13 10.19
N ARG A 100 -8.79 -4.37 10.80
CA ARG A 100 -9.00 -2.94 11.05
C ARG A 100 -9.11 -2.17 9.74
N ILE A 101 -8.18 -2.40 8.82
CA ILE A 101 -8.09 -1.69 7.55
C ILE A 101 -9.28 -2.05 6.64
N SER A 102 -9.77 -3.29 6.66
CA SER A 102 -10.92 -3.71 5.85
C SER A 102 -12.24 -3.02 6.21
N CYS A 103 -12.30 -2.39 7.38
CA CYS A 103 -13.44 -1.57 7.81
C CYS A 103 -13.37 -0.11 7.32
N LEU A 104 -12.28 0.30 6.68
CA LEU A 104 -12.10 1.66 6.14
C LEU A 104 -12.73 1.81 4.75
N GLN A 105 -13.00 3.04 4.33
CA GLN A 105 -13.61 3.33 3.04
C GLN A 105 -12.56 3.62 1.98
N ASN A 106 -11.61 4.52 2.27
CA ASN A 106 -10.60 5.00 1.34
C ASN A 106 -9.22 4.96 1.98
N ILE A 107 -8.32 4.15 1.44
CA ILE A 107 -6.93 4.09 1.89
C ILE A 107 -5.97 4.44 0.76
N MET A 108 -4.83 5.02 1.14
CA MET A 108 -3.72 5.30 0.26
C MET A 108 -2.51 4.51 0.74
N ILE A 109 -1.79 3.84 -0.16
CA ILE A 109 -0.56 3.11 0.15
C ILE A 109 0.58 3.74 -0.63
N LEU A 110 1.55 4.33 0.05
CA LEU A 110 2.79 4.82 -0.50
C LEU A 110 3.84 3.71 -0.47
N CYS A 111 4.27 3.25 -1.65
CA CYS A 111 5.35 2.28 -1.78
C CYS A 111 6.70 2.96 -1.59
N GLY A 112 7.47 2.52 -0.59
CA GLY A 112 8.87 2.89 -0.47
C GLY A 112 9.69 2.38 -1.66
N HIS A 113 10.74 3.09 -2.05
CA HIS A 113 11.71 2.63 -3.03
C HIS A 113 13.08 3.25 -2.70
N TYR A 114 14.14 2.76 -3.33
CA TYR A 114 15.51 3.22 -3.10
C TYR A 114 15.90 3.04 -1.62
N LYS A 115 16.33 4.10 -0.92
CA LYS A 115 16.57 4.08 0.54
C LYS A 115 15.35 4.44 1.37
N GLY A 116 14.26 4.86 0.74
CA GLY A 116 13.03 5.28 1.41
C GLY A 116 12.52 6.62 0.90
N VAL A 117 11.69 7.25 1.73
CA VAL A 117 11.10 8.57 1.48
C VAL A 117 11.69 9.60 2.43
N ASP A 118 11.66 10.88 2.05
CA ASP A 118 12.06 11.96 2.93
C ASP A 118 11.24 11.95 4.24
N GLN A 119 11.90 12.11 5.38
CA GLN A 119 11.27 12.04 6.71
C GLN A 119 10.11 13.02 6.87
N ARG A 120 10.12 14.17 6.19
CA ARG A 120 9.02 15.14 6.25
C ARG A 120 7.71 14.59 5.66
N ILE A 121 7.78 13.65 4.73
CA ILE A 121 6.59 12.93 4.25
C ILE A 121 6.03 12.03 5.35
N ARG A 122 6.91 11.29 6.04
CA ARG A 122 6.54 10.40 7.15
C ARG A 122 5.88 11.18 8.27
N ASP A 123 6.48 12.29 8.69
CA ASP A 123 6.01 13.06 9.84
C ASP A 123 4.70 13.82 9.58
N HIS A 124 4.43 14.24 8.34
CA HIS A 124 3.33 15.17 8.04
C HIS A 124 2.21 14.59 7.20
N LEU A 125 2.45 13.55 6.40
CA LEU A 125 1.44 13.02 5.46
C LEU A 125 1.05 11.58 5.79
N VAL A 126 1.97 10.78 6.31
CA VAL A 126 1.73 9.36 6.61
C VAL A 126 1.00 9.25 7.95
N THR A 127 -0.04 8.42 7.99
CA THR A 127 -0.79 8.13 9.23
C THR A 127 -0.41 6.79 9.82
N ARG A 128 0.18 5.89 9.02
CA ARG A 128 0.62 4.56 9.45
C ARG A 128 1.84 4.11 8.67
N GLU A 129 2.76 3.45 9.37
CA GLU A 129 3.89 2.77 8.75
C GLU A 129 3.75 1.28 9.02
N LEU A 130 3.79 0.47 7.96
CA LEU A 130 3.58 -0.97 8.05
C LEU A 130 4.75 -1.74 7.42
N SER A 131 5.22 -2.73 8.15
CA SER A 131 6.19 -3.73 7.71
C SER A 131 5.50 -5.07 7.47
N VAL A 132 5.81 -5.75 6.36
CA VAL A 132 5.28 -7.10 6.08
C VAL A 132 6.21 -8.22 6.60
N GLY A 133 7.27 -7.86 7.31
CA GLY A 133 8.12 -8.79 8.05
C GLY A 133 9.56 -8.30 8.20
N ASP A 134 10.34 -9.07 8.96
CA ASP A 134 11.73 -8.74 9.33
C ASP A 134 12.72 -9.11 8.22
N TYR A 135 12.54 -8.49 7.05
CA TYR A 135 13.37 -8.65 5.86
C TYR A 135 13.28 -7.40 4.98
N VAL A 136 14.22 -7.26 4.05
CA VAL A 136 14.30 -6.07 3.15
C VAL A 136 13.91 -6.46 1.74
N LEU A 137 12.97 -5.71 1.17
CA LEU A 137 12.57 -5.80 -0.24
C LEU A 137 13.19 -4.64 -1.04
N SER A 138 13.24 -4.77 -2.36
CA SER A 138 13.72 -3.71 -3.25
C SER A 138 12.79 -2.48 -3.31
N GLY A 139 11.52 -2.68 -2.97
CA GLY A 139 10.48 -1.67 -2.99
C GLY A 139 9.23 -2.14 -2.24
N GLY A 140 8.33 -1.20 -1.99
CA GLY A 140 7.11 -1.38 -1.21
C GLY A 140 5.96 -2.00 -1.99
N GLU A 141 6.11 -2.25 -3.29
CA GLU A 141 5.04 -2.74 -4.16
C GLU A 141 4.52 -4.11 -3.73
N LEU A 142 5.42 -5.06 -3.45
CA LEU A 142 4.99 -6.38 -2.97
C LEU A 142 4.33 -6.30 -1.60
N ALA A 143 4.82 -5.42 -0.71
CA ALA A 143 4.19 -5.18 0.58
C ALA A 143 2.78 -4.59 0.41
N ALA A 144 2.60 -3.63 -0.50
CA ALA A 144 1.30 -3.06 -0.83
C ALA A 144 0.35 -4.12 -1.42
N ALA A 145 0.84 -5.01 -2.27
CA ALA A 145 0.07 -6.12 -2.81
C ALA A 145 -0.38 -7.10 -1.71
N VAL A 146 0.52 -7.45 -0.78
CA VAL A 146 0.20 -8.30 0.37
C VAL A 146 -0.87 -7.67 1.26
N ILE A 147 -0.72 -6.39 1.60
CA ILE A 147 -1.70 -5.65 2.42
C ILE A 147 -3.04 -5.60 1.69
N ALA A 148 -3.06 -5.22 0.41
CA ALA A 148 -4.28 -5.13 -0.38
C ALA A 148 -5.00 -6.48 -0.52
N ASP A 149 -4.28 -7.58 -0.80
CA ASP A 149 -4.88 -8.91 -0.91
C ASP A 149 -5.53 -9.35 0.42
N ALA A 150 -4.80 -9.22 1.54
CA ALA A 150 -5.30 -9.58 2.86
C ALA A 150 -6.56 -8.78 3.24
N VAL A 151 -6.56 -7.47 2.95
CA VAL A 151 -7.70 -6.57 3.22
C VAL A 151 -8.89 -6.89 2.32
N VAL A 152 -8.67 -7.06 1.01
CA VAL A 152 -9.74 -7.33 0.04
C VAL A 152 -10.44 -8.65 0.32
N ARG A 153 -9.70 -9.67 0.76
CA ARG A 153 -10.25 -10.96 1.12
C ARG A 153 -11.28 -10.89 2.26
N LEU A 154 -11.18 -9.89 3.14
CA LEU A 154 -12.08 -9.66 4.26
C LEU A 154 -13.33 -8.84 3.90
N LEU A 155 -13.40 -8.27 2.69
CA LEU A 155 -14.55 -7.47 2.29
C LEU A 155 -15.81 -8.34 2.12
N PRO A 156 -16.99 -7.86 2.56
CA PRO A 156 -18.24 -8.58 2.35
C PRO A 156 -18.48 -8.90 0.87
N GLY A 157 -18.61 -10.20 0.56
CA GLY A 157 -18.84 -10.70 -0.80
C GLY A 157 -17.58 -11.04 -1.62
N ALA A 158 -16.38 -10.81 -1.08
CA ALA A 158 -15.12 -11.20 -1.72
C ALA A 158 -14.92 -12.73 -1.73
N LEU A 159 -15.31 -13.39 -0.64
CA LEU A 159 -15.41 -14.84 -0.53
C LEU A 159 -16.84 -15.32 -0.84
N SER A 160 -16.96 -16.53 -1.39
CA SER A 160 -18.27 -17.17 -1.61
C SER A 160 -18.96 -17.52 -0.30
N ASP A 161 -18.20 -17.98 0.69
CA ASP A 161 -18.65 -18.20 2.06
C ASP A 161 -17.88 -17.26 2.98
N GLN A 162 -18.59 -16.31 3.59
CA GLN A 162 -17.99 -15.32 4.48
C GLN A 162 -17.50 -15.94 5.79
N THR A 163 -18.07 -17.07 6.20
CA THR A 163 -17.66 -17.75 7.44
C THR A 163 -16.25 -18.33 7.33
N SER A 164 -15.78 -18.62 6.11
CA SER A 164 -14.42 -19.09 5.87
C SER A 164 -13.35 -18.10 6.34
N ALA A 165 -13.60 -16.79 6.24
CA ALA A 165 -12.66 -15.78 6.74
C ALA A 165 -12.57 -15.78 8.27
N LEU A 166 -13.62 -16.21 8.97
CA LEU A 166 -13.68 -16.20 10.45
C LEU A 166 -12.92 -17.38 11.06
N THR A 167 -12.73 -18.46 10.30
CA THR A 167 -12.06 -19.69 10.74
C THR A 167 -10.60 -19.79 10.26
N ASP A 168 -10.09 -18.76 9.61
CA ASP A 168 -8.69 -18.72 9.17
C ASP A 168 -7.74 -18.60 10.36
N SER A 169 -6.50 -19.06 10.14
CA SER A 169 -5.40 -18.81 11.06
C SER A 169 -5.31 -17.34 11.45
N PHE A 170 -4.98 -17.10 12.71
CA PHE A 170 -4.72 -15.79 13.32
C PHE A 170 -5.96 -14.89 13.54
N GLN A 171 -7.17 -15.35 13.23
CA GLN A 171 -8.41 -14.60 13.55
C GLN A 171 -8.72 -14.60 15.05
N ASP A 172 -8.56 -15.76 15.68
CA ASP A 172 -8.79 -16.01 17.10
C ASP A 172 -7.47 -16.32 17.85
N GLY A 173 -6.33 -16.06 17.21
CA GLY A 173 -5.01 -16.35 17.74
C GLY A 173 -4.55 -17.81 17.59
N LEU A 174 -5.31 -18.66 16.90
CA LEU A 174 -4.96 -20.06 16.62
C LEU A 174 -4.58 -20.26 15.14
N LEU A 175 -4.07 -21.45 14.82
CA LEU A 175 -3.88 -21.90 13.45
C LEU A 175 -5.10 -22.73 13.02
N ALA A 176 -5.50 -22.58 11.76
CA ALA A 176 -6.57 -23.38 11.18
C ALA A 176 -6.21 -24.89 11.15
N PRO A 177 -7.20 -25.78 11.30
CA PRO A 177 -6.97 -27.22 11.25
C PRO A 177 -6.60 -27.72 9.83
N PRO A 178 -6.00 -28.92 9.69
CA PRO A 178 -5.72 -29.56 8.40
C PRO A 178 -6.95 -29.86 7.54
#